data_AF-A0A539EFN9-F1
#
_entry.id   AF-A0A539EFN9-F1
#
_cell.length_a   1.000
_cell.length_b   1.000
_cell.length_c   1.000
_cell.angle_alpha   90.00
_cell.angle_beta   90.00
_cell.angle_gamma   90.00
#
_symmetry.space_group_name_H-M   'P 1'
#
loop_
_entity.id
_entity.type
_entity.pdbx_description
1 polymer ?
#
loop_
_entity_poly.entity_id
_entity_poly.type
_entity_poly.pdbx_seq_one_letter_code
_entity_poly.pdbx_strand_id
1 'polypeptide(L)'
;MRAAYAQAGLKPADIDLYECHATGTPVGDVVEMKSLQALWGEDGWKPGQCALGSVKSNVGHLLTGAGAAGLMKVLLAFKEKTLPPSANFTNTPAGVDLAGTPFRVQASAQPWESRGPSVPRRAAVSSFG
;
A
#
# COMPACT_ATOMS: atom_id res chain seq x y z
N MET A 1 -3.51 -0.18 -13.12
CA MET A 1 -2.67 0.66 -12.22
C MET A 1 -1.96 1.81 -12.93
N ARG A 2 -1.11 1.59 -13.96
CA ARG A 2 -0.34 2.66 -14.66
C ARG A 2 -1.16 3.91 -15.06
N ALA A 3 -2.38 3.71 -15.58
CA ALA A 3 -3.26 4.81 -15.99
C ALA A 3 -3.61 5.80 -14.86
N ALA A 4 -3.81 5.31 -13.63
CA ALA A 4 -4.13 6.17 -12.48
C ALA A 4 -2.96 7.08 -12.11
N TYR A 5 -1.73 6.56 -12.19
CA TYR A 5 -0.50 7.34 -11.99
C TYR A 5 -0.31 8.40 -13.07
N ALA A 6 -0.51 8.03 -14.33
CA ALA A 6 -0.44 8.96 -15.45
C ALA A 6 -1.47 10.09 -15.31
N GLN A 7 -2.72 9.77 -14.95
CA GLN A 7 -3.77 10.76 -14.73
C GLN A 7 -3.47 11.68 -13.53
N ALA A 8 -2.86 11.16 -12.47
CA ALA A 8 -2.46 11.94 -11.31
C ALA A 8 -1.18 12.77 -11.53
N GLY A 9 -0.44 12.54 -12.62
CA GLY A 9 0.88 13.15 -12.84
C GLY A 9 1.92 12.70 -11.80
N LEU A 10 1.79 11.48 -11.27
CA LEU A 10 2.66 10.94 -10.22
C LEU A 10 3.44 9.73 -10.71
N LYS A 11 4.63 9.50 -10.13
CA LYS A 11 5.37 8.25 -10.30
C LYS A 11 4.97 7.25 -9.21
N PRO A 12 5.07 5.93 -9.44
CA PRO A 12 4.84 4.94 -8.36
C PRO A 12 5.73 5.18 -7.14
N ALA A 13 6.99 5.54 -7.36
CA ALA A 13 7.93 5.91 -6.29
C ALA A 13 7.51 7.16 -5.48
N ASP A 14 6.51 7.93 -5.92
CA ASP A 14 5.99 9.04 -5.14
C ASP A 14 5.09 8.61 -3.98
N ILE A 15 4.65 7.34 -3.93
CA ILE A 15 3.67 6.84 -2.96
C ILE A 15 4.34 6.38 -1.66
N ASP A 16 3.82 6.85 -0.53
CA ASP A 16 4.28 6.45 0.81
C ASP A 16 3.46 5.28 1.38
N LEU A 17 2.16 5.24 1.08
CA LEU A 17 1.23 4.21 1.56
C LEU A 17 0.45 3.61 0.40
N TYR A 18 0.48 2.28 0.28
CA TYR A 18 -0.36 1.54 -0.64
C TYR A 18 -1.40 0.73 0.14
N GLU A 19 -2.66 1.10 -0.03
CA GLU A 19 -3.80 0.35 0.46
C GLU A 19 -4.15 -0.74 -0.57
N CYS A 20 -3.69 -1.95 -0.28
CA CYS A 20 -3.82 -3.11 -1.15
C CYS A 20 -5.25 -3.66 -1.17
N HIS A 21 -5.58 -4.34 -2.27
CA HIS A 21 -6.77 -5.16 -2.34
C HIS A 21 -6.69 -6.34 -1.37
N ALA A 22 -5.58 -7.08 -1.33
CA ALA A 22 -5.16 -8.06 -0.31
C ALA A 22 -6.31 -8.76 0.43
N THR A 23 -6.96 -9.70 -0.26
CA THR A 23 -8.07 -10.50 0.29
C THR A 23 -7.59 -11.67 1.13
N GLY A 24 -6.28 -11.86 1.30
CA GLY A 24 -5.71 -12.99 2.04
C GLY A 24 -5.68 -14.27 1.22
N THR A 25 -5.79 -14.18 -0.11
CA THR A 25 -5.81 -15.35 -0.97
C THR A 25 -4.38 -15.70 -1.39
N PRO A 26 -3.94 -16.98 -1.27
CA PRO A 26 -2.54 -17.32 -1.53
C PRO A 26 -2.04 -16.92 -2.92
N VAL A 27 -2.88 -17.08 -3.94
CA VAL A 27 -2.53 -16.71 -5.32
C VAL A 27 -2.71 -15.21 -5.56
N GLY A 28 -3.83 -14.64 -5.11
CA GLY A 28 -4.16 -13.24 -5.37
C GLY A 28 -3.16 -12.27 -4.72
N ASP A 29 -2.77 -12.54 -3.47
CA ASP A 29 -1.80 -11.70 -2.76
C ASP A 29 -0.42 -11.76 -3.43
N VAL A 30 0.03 -12.94 -3.90
CA VAL A 30 1.28 -13.07 -4.66
C VAL A 30 1.21 -12.29 -5.98
N VAL A 31 0.10 -12.38 -6.70
CA VAL A 31 -0.11 -11.67 -7.98
C VAL A 31 -0.13 -10.16 -7.76
N GLU A 32 -0.81 -9.67 -6.72
CA GLU A 32 -0.83 -8.25 -6.39
C GLU A 32 0.57 -7.73 -6.08
N MET A 33 1.33 -8.45 -5.25
CA MET A 33 2.70 -8.09 -4.89
C MET A 33 3.65 -8.04 -6.09
N LYS A 34 3.62 -9.06 -6.97
CA LYS A 34 4.42 -9.07 -8.19
C LYS A 34 4.03 -7.93 -9.14
N SER A 35 2.74 -7.62 -9.21
CA SER A 35 2.24 -6.51 -10.04
C SER A 35 2.69 -5.15 -9.52
N LEU A 36 2.78 -4.98 -8.20
CA LEU A 36 3.38 -3.80 -7.57
C LEU A 36 4.88 -3.73 -7.87
N GLN A 37 5.66 -4.80 -7.70
CA GLN A 37 7.09 -4.80 -8.03
C GLN A 37 7.35 -4.42 -9.50
N ALA A 38 6.59 -5.01 -10.43
CA ALA A 38 6.69 -4.69 -11.85
C ALA A 38 6.26 -3.25 -12.20
N LEU A 39 5.38 -2.64 -11.39
CA LEU A 39 4.95 -1.26 -11.58
C LEU A 39 6.00 -0.26 -11.07
N TRP A 40 6.69 -0.55 -9.97
CA TRP A 40 7.69 0.35 -9.37
C TRP A 40 9.04 0.27 -10.07
N GLY A 41 9.37 -0.88 -10.67
CA GLY A 41 10.65 -1.10 -11.33
C GLY A 41 11.82 -1.06 -10.34
N GLU A 42 13.03 -0.85 -10.87
CA GLU A 42 14.27 -1.03 -10.10
C GLU A 42 14.82 0.27 -9.49
N ASP A 43 14.37 1.44 -9.95
CA ASP A 43 15.00 2.72 -9.61
C ASP A 43 14.04 3.75 -9.01
N GLY A 44 14.61 4.76 -8.32
CA GLY A 44 13.89 5.96 -7.87
C GLY A 44 13.20 5.81 -6.52
N TRP A 45 13.46 4.73 -5.78
CA TRP A 45 12.93 4.46 -4.45
C TRP A 45 14.03 3.96 -3.50
N LYS A 46 13.77 4.02 -2.20
CA LYS A 46 14.62 3.41 -1.17
C LYS A 46 13.97 2.13 -0.64
N PRO A 47 14.75 1.12 -0.21
CA PRO A 47 14.19 -0.09 0.37
C PRO A 47 13.19 0.21 1.49
N GLY A 48 12.03 -0.42 1.45
CA GLY A 48 10.95 -0.24 2.41
C GLY A 48 10.33 1.16 2.43
N GLN A 49 10.52 2.01 1.41
CA GLN A 49 9.96 3.36 1.37
C GLN A 49 8.42 3.39 1.44
N CYS A 50 7.75 2.49 0.71
CA CYS A 50 6.30 2.40 0.62
C CYS A 50 5.75 1.38 1.64
N ALA A 51 4.92 1.85 2.54
CA ALA A 51 4.16 1.03 3.47
C ALA A 51 2.99 0.35 2.74
N LEU A 52 2.82 -0.94 2.97
CA LEU A 52 1.68 -1.74 2.49
C LEU A 52 0.74 -2.04 3.64
N GLY A 53 -0.56 -1.99 3.36
CA GLY A 53 -1.57 -2.48 4.28
C GLY A 53 -2.89 -2.74 3.59
N SER A 54 -3.84 -3.32 4.33
CA SER A 54 -5.23 -3.45 3.87
C SER A 54 -6.19 -3.37 5.04
N VAL A 55 -7.23 -2.56 4.92
CA VAL A 55 -8.31 -2.45 5.91
C VAL A 55 -9.03 -3.80 6.10
N LYS A 56 -8.98 -4.69 5.11
CA LYS A 56 -9.62 -6.00 5.17
C LYS A 56 -9.08 -6.87 6.30
N SER A 57 -7.84 -6.67 6.73
CA SER A 57 -7.31 -7.37 7.90
C SER A 57 -8.03 -7.03 9.20
N ASN A 58 -8.75 -5.90 9.25
CA ASN A 58 -9.43 -5.40 10.44
C ASN A 58 -10.94 -5.61 10.38
N VAL A 59 -11.55 -5.44 9.20
CA VAL A 59 -13.02 -5.41 9.04
C VAL A 59 -13.55 -6.46 8.06
N GLY A 60 -12.68 -7.34 7.56
CA GLY A 60 -13.03 -8.33 6.54
C GLY A 60 -13.23 -7.72 5.15
N HIS A 61 -13.64 -8.57 4.21
CA HIS A 61 -13.86 -8.16 2.82
C HIS A 61 -15.29 -7.66 2.62
N LEU A 62 -15.47 -6.33 2.61
CA LEU A 62 -16.77 -5.67 2.47
C LEU A 62 -17.36 -5.67 1.05
N LEU A 63 -16.94 -6.58 0.16
CA LEU A 63 -17.38 -6.68 -1.23
C LEU A 63 -17.40 -5.31 -1.94
N THR A 64 -18.58 -4.84 -2.37
CA THR A 64 -18.78 -3.54 -3.03
C THR A 64 -18.37 -2.34 -2.18
N GLY A 65 -18.35 -2.48 -0.86
CA GLY A 65 -17.89 -1.45 0.08
C GLY A 65 -16.36 -1.43 0.30
N ALA A 66 -15.62 -2.39 -0.25
CA ALA A 66 -14.19 -2.54 0.05
C ALA A 66 -13.35 -1.32 -0.39
N GLY A 67 -13.64 -0.76 -1.57
CA GLY A 67 -12.93 0.43 -2.07
C GLY A 67 -13.19 1.66 -1.20
N ALA A 68 -14.43 1.89 -0.78
CA ALA A 68 -14.80 3.00 0.08
C ALA A 68 -14.15 2.90 1.47
N ALA A 69 -14.11 1.69 2.05
CA ALA A 69 -13.44 1.46 3.32
C ALA A 69 -11.92 1.72 3.24
N GLY A 70 -11.26 1.26 2.17
CA GLY A 70 -9.84 1.53 1.94
C GLY A 70 -9.55 3.02 1.76
N LEU A 71 -10.38 3.73 1.00
CA LEU A 71 -10.27 5.18 0.84
C LEU A 71 -10.46 5.92 2.19
N MET A 72 -11.44 5.53 2.99
CA MET A 72 -11.68 6.13 4.30
C MET A 72 -10.48 5.93 5.24
N LYS A 73 -9.89 4.73 5.27
CA LYS A 73 -8.65 4.47 6.02
C LYS A 73 -7.53 5.43 5.60
N VAL A 74 -7.32 5.62 4.30
CA VAL A 74 -6.29 6.53 3.78
C VAL A 74 -6.55 7.99 4.15
N LEU A 75 -7.79 8.47 4.03
CA LEU A 75 -8.16 9.84 4.39
C LEU A 75 -7.94 10.11 5.89
N LEU A 76 -8.31 9.15 6.74
CA LEU A 76 -8.03 9.23 8.18
C LEU A 76 -6.53 9.17 8.47
N ALA A 77 -5.76 8.33 7.78
CA ALA A 77 -4.31 8.27 7.91
C ALA A 77 -3.62 9.60 7.57
N PHE A 78 -4.10 10.32 6.54
CA PHE A 78 -3.63 11.68 6.25
C PHE A 78 -3.99 12.66 7.35
N LYS A 79 -5.24 12.65 7.82
CA LYS A 79 -5.73 13.55 8.88
C LYS A 79 -4.91 13.39 10.16
N GLU A 80 -4.72 12.15 10.58
CA GLU A 80 -4.00 11.79 11.82
C GLU A 80 -2.48 11.70 11.62
N LYS A 81 -1.97 11.99 10.40
CA LYS A 81 -0.55 11.91 10.03
C LYS A 81 0.13 10.63 10.52
N THR A 82 -0.55 9.49 10.39
CA THR A 82 -0.13 8.21 10.95
C THR A 82 -0.29 7.12 9.89
N LEU A 83 0.70 6.24 9.76
CA LEU A 83 0.61 5.00 9.02
C LEU A 83 -0.08 3.96 9.91
N PRO A 84 -1.34 3.58 9.63
CA PRO A 84 -2.08 2.63 10.47
C PRO A 84 -1.56 1.21 10.27
N PRO A 85 -1.55 0.38 11.32
CA PRO A 85 -1.12 -1.02 11.22
C PRO A 85 -2.11 -1.83 10.37
N SER A 86 -1.57 -2.79 9.61
CA SER A 86 -2.33 -3.91 9.05
C SER A 86 -2.29 -5.07 10.05
N ALA A 87 -3.46 -5.59 10.41
CA ALA A 87 -3.60 -6.69 11.36
C ALA A 87 -3.23 -8.04 10.72
N ASN A 88 -3.08 -9.08 11.56
CA ASN A 88 -2.92 -10.48 11.16
C ASN A 88 -1.73 -10.76 10.22
N PHE A 89 -0.69 -9.93 10.24
CA PHE A 89 0.52 -10.13 9.46
C PHE A 89 1.63 -10.78 10.31
N THR A 90 2.22 -11.85 9.80
CA THR A 90 3.36 -12.53 10.44
C THR A 90 4.51 -12.74 9.46
N ASN A 91 4.19 -13.19 8.24
CA ASN A 91 5.15 -13.37 7.16
C ASN A 91 4.54 -12.97 5.82
N THR A 92 5.38 -12.68 4.84
CA THR A 92 4.95 -12.52 3.45
C THR A 92 4.44 -13.84 2.86
N PRO A 93 3.65 -13.80 1.77
CA PRO A 93 3.30 -15.01 1.03
C PRO A 93 4.54 -15.76 0.53
N ALA A 94 4.44 -17.09 0.40
CA ALA A 94 5.54 -17.91 -0.10
C ALA A 94 6.02 -17.45 -1.49
N GLY A 95 7.33 -17.30 -1.66
CA GLY A 95 7.93 -16.82 -2.90
C GLY A 95 7.83 -15.30 -3.13
N VAL A 96 7.41 -14.54 -2.11
CA VAL A 96 7.46 -13.07 -2.10
C VAL A 96 8.48 -12.61 -1.05
N ASP A 97 9.58 -12.04 -1.51
CA ASP A 97 10.54 -11.32 -0.66
C ASP A 97 10.36 -9.82 -0.85
N LEU A 98 10.37 -9.09 0.26
CA LEU A 98 10.30 -7.62 0.30
C LEU A 98 11.63 -6.99 0.72
N ALA A 99 12.58 -7.79 1.20
CA ALA A 99 13.92 -7.30 1.49
C ALA A 99 14.54 -6.69 0.23
N GLY A 100 15.09 -5.47 0.37
CA GLY A 100 15.67 -4.74 -0.76
C GLY A 100 14.66 -4.18 -1.77
N THR A 101 13.34 -4.39 -1.60
CA THR A 101 12.29 -3.83 -2.47
C THR A 101 11.78 -2.49 -1.92
N PRO A 102 11.01 -1.68 -2.69
CA PRO A 102 10.44 -0.45 -2.16
C PRO A 102 9.39 -0.67 -1.07
N PHE A 103 8.96 -1.90 -0.83
CA PHE A 103 7.78 -2.19 -0.03
C PHE A 103 8.14 -2.74 1.35
N ARG A 104 7.32 -2.39 2.33
CA ARG A 104 7.29 -3.02 3.66
C ARG A 104 5.85 -3.16 4.11
N VAL A 105 5.50 -4.23 4.83
CA VAL A 105 4.17 -4.34 5.44
C VAL A 105 4.13 -3.49 6.71
N GLN A 106 3.11 -2.65 6.86
CA GLN A 106 2.94 -1.79 8.04
C GLN A 106 2.38 -2.60 9.21
N ALA A 107 3.23 -3.31 9.96
CA ALA A 107 2.80 -4.18 11.05
C ALA A 107 2.45 -3.43 12.36
N SER A 108 2.95 -2.21 12.54
CA SER A 108 2.72 -1.38 13.73
C SER A 108 2.37 0.06 13.34
N ALA A 109 1.67 0.79 14.22
CA ALA A 109 1.38 2.20 13.98
C ALA A 109 2.69 3.02 14.00
N GLN A 110 2.85 3.93 13.04
CA GLN A 110 4.01 4.82 12.98
C GLN A 110 3.60 6.23 12.54
N PRO A 111 4.26 7.29 13.03
CA PRO A 111 4.11 8.62 12.45
C PRO A 111 4.36 8.58 10.94
N TRP A 112 3.45 9.15 10.18
CA TRP A 112 3.64 9.32 8.74
C TRP A 112 4.33 10.65 8.53
N GLU A 113 5.65 10.67 8.47
CA GLU A 113 6.37 11.91 8.15
C GLU A 113 6.36 12.18 6.64
N SER A 114 6.25 13.46 6.26
CA SER A 114 6.46 13.85 4.86
C SER A 114 7.92 13.65 4.47
N ARG A 115 8.20 13.21 3.24
CA ARG A 115 9.58 13.02 2.76
C ARG A 115 10.40 14.33 2.67
N GLY A 116 9.75 15.48 2.77
CA GLY A 116 10.38 16.79 2.86
C GLY A 116 9.36 17.90 3.10
N PRO A 117 9.79 19.13 3.44
CA PRO A 117 8.90 20.22 3.85
C PRO A 117 7.80 20.60 2.85
N SER A 118 8.05 20.39 1.55
CA SER A 118 7.13 20.69 0.45
C SER A 118 6.59 19.45 -0.28
N VAL A 119 6.88 18.25 0.23
CA VAL A 119 6.46 17.00 -0.39
C VAL A 119 5.19 16.50 0.30
N PRO A 120 4.02 16.50 -0.38
CA PRO A 120 2.80 16.00 0.22
C PRO A 120 2.90 14.50 0.45
N ARG A 121 2.25 14.01 1.51
CA ARG A 121 2.02 12.58 1.72
C ARG A 121 1.15 12.06 0.59
N ARG A 122 1.49 10.90 0.05
CA ARG A 122 0.75 10.31 -1.07
C ARG A 122 0.41 8.85 -0.81
N ALA A 123 -0.82 8.49 -1.17
CA ALA A 123 -1.33 7.14 -1.06
C ALA A 123 -1.89 6.67 -2.39
N ALA A 124 -1.94 5.35 -2.57
CA ALA A 124 -2.71 4.70 -3.61
C ALA A 124 -3.61 3.63 -3.00
N VAL A 125 -4.74 3.36 -3.64
CA VAL A 125 -5.73 2.36 -3.21
C VAL A 125 -6.01 1.44 -4.39
N SER A 126 -5.98 0.13 -4.16
CA SER A 126 -6.41 -0.88 -5.13
C SER A 126 -7.66 -1.62 -4.64
N SER A 127 -8.58 -1.86 -5.57
CA SER A 127 -9.76 -2.68 -5.34
C SER A 127 -10.06 -3.46 -6.62
N PHE A 128 -9.91 -4.78 -6.54
CA PHE A 128 -10.22 -5.72 -7.63
C PHE A 128 -11.54 -6.43 -7.34
N GLY A 129 -12.25 -6.83 -8.38
CA GLY A 129 -13.53 -7.54 -8.32
C GLY A 129 -13.46 -8.88 -9.01
#